data_AF-A0A965GFZ2-F1
#
_entry.id   AF-A0A965GFZ2-F1
#
_cell.length_a   1.000
_cell.length_b   1.000
_cell.length_c   1.000
_cell.angle_alpha   90.00
_cell.angle_beta   90.00
_cell.angle_gamma   90.00
#
_symmetry.space_group_name_H-M   'P 1'
#
loop_
_entity.id
_entity.type
_entity.pdbx_description
1 polymer ?
#
loop_
_entity_poly.entity_id
_entity_poly.type
_entity_poly.pdbx_seq_one_letter_code
_entity_poly.pdbx_strand_id
1 'polypeptide(L)'
;MIEIIGWTGSALFALCGLPQAVQSTREGHSHGLSWLFLLMWFWGEIFTLCYVWPKMDYPLLANYFVNLVFVVIILFYKIFPRAKNEDV
;
A
#
# COMPACT_ATOMS: atom_id res chain seq x y z
N MET A 1 -16.91 9.58 -19.58
CA MET A 1 -17.06 8.12 -19.41
C MET A 1 -15.73 7.46 -19.04
N ILE A 2 -14.65 7.69 -19.79
CA ILE A 2 -13.29 7.21 -19.46
C ILE A 2 -12.79 7.76 -18.11
N GLU A 3 -13.09 9.03 -17.79
CA GLU A 3 -12.70 9.63 -16.50
C GLU A 3 -13.32 8.90 -15.29
N ILE A 4 -14.61 8.53 -15.35
CA ILE A 4 -15.27 7.81 -14.26
C ILE A 4 -14.59 6.45 -14.05
N ILE A 5 -14.23 5.75 -15.13
CA ILE A 5 -13.53 4.47 -15.05
C ILE A 5 -12.13 4.66 -14.45
N GLY A 6 -11.40 5.71 -14.85
CA GLY A 6 -10.09 6.06 -14.28
C GLY A 6 -10.16 6.39 -12.79
N TRP A 7 -11.13 7.20 -12.37
CA TRP A 7 -11.37 7.52 -10.96
C TRP A 7 -11.79 6.30 -10.15
N THR A 8 -12.70 5.47 -10.68
CA THR A 8 -13.18 4.28 -9.97
C THR A 8 -12.09 3.21 -9.86
N GLY A 9 -11.33 2.99 -10.93
CA GLY A 9 -10.18 2.09 -10.93
C GLY A 9 -9.08 2.56 -9.97
N SER A 10 -8.77 3.86 -9.97
CA SER A 10 -7.82 4.46 -9.02
C SER A 10 -8.31 4.35 -7.57
N ALA A 11 -9.61 4.54 -7.31
CA ALA A 11 -10.15 4.37 -5.97
C ALA A 11 -10.06 2.90 -5.49
N LEU A 12 -10.43 1.95 -6.36
CA LEU A 12 -10.35 0.52 -6.05
C LEU A 12 -8.91 0.07 -5.80
N PHE A 13 -7.96 0.50 -6.63
CA PHE A 13 -6.54 0.20 -6.41
C PHE A 13 -5.98 0.87 -5.17
N ALA A 14 -6.50 2.04 -4.76
CA ALA A 14 -6.00 2.71 -3.56
C ALA A 14 -6.49 1.95 -2.32
N LEU A 15 -7.75 1.50 -2.37
CA LEU A 15 -8.39 0.79 -1.27
C LEU A 15 -7.94 -0.66 -1.15
N CYS A 16 -7.32 -1.28 -2.16
CA CYS A 16 -6.92 -2.68 -2.08
C CYS A 16 -5.78 -2.92 -1.07
N GLY A 17 -4.94 -1.91 -0.80
CA GLY A 17 -3.92 -1.99 0.25
C GLY A 17 -4.47 -1.83 1.67
N LEU A 18 -5.66 -1.24 1.83
CA LEU A 18 -6.31 -1.00 3.11
C LEU A 18 -6.63 -2.28 3.91
N PRO A 19 -7.29 -3.32 3.36
CA PRO A 19 -7.55 -4.55 4.11
C PRO A 19 -6.25 -5.22 4.57
N GLN A 20 -5.18 -5.18 3.77
CA GLN A 20 -3.90 -5.77 4.11
C GLN A 20 -3.15 -4.98 5.21
N ALA A 21 -3.24 -3.66 5.17
CA ALA A 21 -2.71 -2.78 6.22
C ALA A 21 -3.47 -2.98 7.54
N VAL A 22 -4.80 -3.08 7.50
CA VAL A 22 -5.64 -3.35 8.67
C VAL A 22 -5.33 -4.73 9.24
N GLN A 23 -5.19 -5.76 8.42
CA GLN A 23 -4.83 -7.10 8.89
C GLN A 23 -3.44 -7.12 9.52
N SER A 24 -2.45 -6.50 8.90
CA SER A 24 -1.09 -6.38 9.46
C SER A 24 -1.08 -5.65 10.81
N THR A 25 -1.91 -4.60 10.94
CA THR A 25 -2.05 -3.85 12.20
C THR A 25 -2.76 -4.67 13.28
N ARG A 26 -3.77 -5.48 12.91
CA ARG A 26 -4.51 -6.35 13.84
C ARG A 26 -3.68 -7.52 14.34
N GLU A 27 -2.91 -8.15 13.45
CA GLU A 27 -2.06 -9.29 13.79
C GLU A 27 -0.77 -8.87 14.51
N GLY A 28 -0.38 -7.59 14.42
CA GLY A 28 0.85 -7.07 15.00
C GLY A 28 2.12 -7.58 14.31
N HIS A 29 1.97 -8.38 13.25
CA HIS A 29 3.03 -8.89 12.42
C HIS A 29 2.54 -9.03 10.97
N SER A 30 3.46 -8.92 10.01
CA SER A 30 3.18 -9.20 8.60
C SER A 30 3.85 -10.50 8.14
N HIS A 31 3.91 -11.54 8.99
CA HIS A 31 4.63 -12.79 8.69
C HIS A 31 4.07 -13.54 7.46
N GLY A 32 2.78 -13.41 7.17
CA GLY A 32 2.14 -14.00 5.98
C GLY A 32 2.51 -13.34 4.64
N LEU A 33 3.15 -12.17 4.65
CA LEU A 33 3.60 -11.48 3.43
C LEU A 33 5.07 -11.79 3.13
N SER A 34 5.34 -12.18 1.89
CA SER A 34 6.71 -12.34 1.39
C SER A 34 7.44 -10.99 1.41
N TRP A 35 8.67 -11.00 1.90
CA TRP A 35 9.52 -9.80 1.95
C TRP A 35 9.78 -9.25 0.54
N LEU A 36 9.94 -10.16 -0.43
CA LEU A 36 10.11 -9.80 -1.84
C LEU A 36 8.86 -9.10 -2.41
N PHE A 37 7.66 -9.56 -2.03
CA PHE A 37 6.42 -8.92 -2.46
C PHE A 37 6.33 -7.47 -1.97
N LEU A 38 6.62 -7.22 -0.69
CA LEU A 38 6.57 -5.88 -0.11
C LEU A 38 7.61 -4.94 -0.75
N LEU A 39 8.83 -5.43 -1.00
CA LEU A 39 9.84 -4.64 -1.71
C LEU A 39 9.44 -4.32 -3.15
N MET A 40 8.97 -5.31 -3.90
CA MET A 40 8.52 -5.10 -5.28
C MET A 40 7.36 -4.11 -5.33
N TRP A 41 6.44 -4.20 -4.37
CA TRP A 41 5.33 -3.26 -4.26
C TRP A 41 5.83 -1.85 -3.93
N PHE A 42 6.66 -1.69 -2.90
CA PHE A 42 7.21 -0.39 -2.50
C PHE A 42 7.97 0.32 -3.63
N TRP A 43 8.90 -0.39 -4.29
CA TRP A 43 9.64 0.17 -5.42
C TRP A 43 8.76 0.42 -6.64
N GLY A 44 7.77 -0.46 -6.88
CA GLY A 44 6.78 -0.28 -7.94
C GLY A 44 5.95 0.99 -7.77
N GLU A 45 5.47 1.26 -6.54
CA GLU A 45 4.75 2.50 -6.21
C GLU A 45 5.62 3.73 -6.45
N ILE A 46 6.88 3.72 -5.98
CA ILE A 46 7.81 4.85 -6.18
C ILE A 46 8.08 5.11 -7.66
N PHE A 47 8.41 4.08 -8.44
CA PHE A 47 8.70 4.23 -9.87
C PHE A 47 7.48 4.71 -10.64
N THR A 48 6.30 4.19 -10.29
CA THR A 48 5.06 4.58 -10.97
C THR A 48 4.64 6.00 -10.59
N LEU A 49 4.81 6.39 -9.33
CA LEU A 49 4.56 7.77 -8.88
C LEU A 49 5.49 8.77 -9.59
N CYS A 50 6.79 8.48 -9.70
CA CYS A 50 7.73 9.30 -10.50
C CYS A 50 7.34 9.38 -11.98
N TYR A 51 6.82 8.29 -12.56
CA TYR A 51 6.39 8.25 -13.96
C TYR A 51 5.08 9.02 -14.21
N VAL A 52 4.15 9.00 -13.26
CA VAL A 52 2.85 9.69 -13.36
C VAL A 52 2.98 11.16 -12.99
N TRP A 53 3.96 11.55 -12.17
CA TRP A 53 4.21 12.93 -11.77
C TRP A 53 4.15 13.96 -12.93
N PRO A 54 4.87 13.78 -14.05
CA PRO A 54 4.81 14.73 -15.17
C PRO A 54 3.49 14.69 -15.96
N LYS A 55 2.66 13.64 -15.81
CA LYS A 55 1.39 13.51 -16.53
C LYS A 55 0.24 14.25 -15.87
N MET A 56 0.41 14.75 -14.64
CA MET A 56 -0.60 15.49 -13.88
C MET A 56 -1.96 14.78 -13.79
N ASP A 57 -1.94 13.44 -13.82
CA ASP A 57 -3.13 12.61 -13.72
C ASP A 57 -3.50 12.45 -12.24
N TYR A 58 -4.17 13.47 -11.70
CA TYR A 58 -4.50 13.60 -10.27
C TYR A 58 -5.13 12.34 -9.62
N PRO A 59 -6.04 11.59 -10.27
CA PRO A 59 -6.62 10.37 -9.71
C PRO A 59 -5.57 9.27 -9.49
N LEU A 60 -4.69 9.05 -10.49
CA LEU A 60 -3.58 8.10 -10.36
C LEU A 60 -2.57 8.60 -9.32
N LEU A 61 -2.25 9.89 -9.33
CA LEU A 61 -1.28 10.46 -8.39
C LEU A 61 -1.72 10.27 -6.93
N ALA A 62 -3.00 10.53 -6.65
CA ALA A 62 -3.59 10.30 -5.33
C ALA A 62 -3.61 8.80 -4.98
N ASN A 63 -3.92 7.93 -5.95
CA ASN A 63 -3.88 6.48 -5.76
C ASN A 63 -2.50 5.97 -5.33
N TYR A 64 -1.46 6.26 -6.11
CA TYR A 64 -0.11 5.80 -5.82
C TYR A 64 0.44 6.40 -4.53
N PHE A 65 0.06 7.65 -4.21
CA PHE A 65 0.43 8.26 -2.94
C PHE A 65 -0.20 7.53 -1.74
N VAL A 66 -1.50 7.21 -1.80
CA VAL A 66 -2.19 6.48 -0.74
C VAL A 66 -1.65 5.05 -0.60
N ASN A 67 -1.41 4.36 -1.71
CA ASN A 67 -0.81 3.03 -1.68
C ASN A 67 0.61 3.04 -1.10
N LEU A 68 1.43 4.03 -1.43
CA LEU A 68 2.75 4.19 -0.82
C LEU A 68 2.67 4.29 0.70
N VAL A 69 1.71 5.06 1.24
CA VAL A 69 1.49 5.16 2.69
C VAL A 69 1.10 3.80 3.29
N PHE A 70 0.20 3.05 2.64
CA PHE A 70 -0.17 1.72 3.12
C PHE A 70 0.99 0.74 3.12
N VAL A 71 1.81 0.72 2.05
CA VAL A 71 2.99 -0.14 1.98
C VAL A 71 4.01 0.22 3.05
N VAL A 72 4.22 1.51 3.32
CA VAL A 72 5.11 1.97 4.40
C VAL A 72 4.61 1.49 5.76
N ILE A 73 3.30 1.57 6.04
CA ILE A 73 2.72 1.06 7.29
C ILE A 73 2.91 -0.46 7.41
N ILE A 74 2.65 -1.21 6.33
CA ILE A 74 2.83 -2.68 6.33
C ILE A 74 4.31 -3.04 6.53
N LEU A 75 5.23 -2.34 5.87
CA LEU A 75 6.67 -2.50 6.06
C LEU A 75 7.10 -2.16 7.48
N PHE A 76 6.54 -1.12 8.09
CA PHE A 76 6.81 -0.77 9.47
C PHE A 76 6.45 -1.91 10.43
N TYR A 77 5.25 -2.51 10.29
CA TYR A 77 4.84 -3.67 11.08
C TYR A 77 5.59 -4.97 10.72
N LYS A 78 6.20 -5.05 9.53
CA LYS A 78 7.10 -6.15 9.16
C LYS A 78 8.46 -6.04 9.84
N ILE A 79 9.02 -4.83 9.96
CA ILE A 79 10.34 -4.56 10.56
C ILE A 79 10.26 -4.50 12.08
N PHE A 80 9.20 -3.88 12.60
CA PHE A 80 8.90 -3.78 14.03
C PHE A 80 7.62 -4.57 14.33
N PRO A 81 7.68 -5.92 14.24
CA PRO A 81 6.56 -6.72 14.70
C PRO A 81 6.33 -6.39 16.17
N ARG A 82 5.13 -5.94 16.50
CA ARG A 82 4.74 -5.71 17.88
C ARG A 82 4.82 -7.07 18.55
N ALA A 83 5.72 -7.22 19.51
CA ALA A 83 5.80 -8.44 20.31
C ALA A 83 4.38 -8.75 20.80
N LYS A 84 3.80 -9.84 20.30
CA LYS A 84 2.62 -10.41 20.90
C LYS A 84 3.07 -10.75 22.31
N ASN A 85 2.50 -10.09 23.31
CA ASN A 85 2.53 -10.62 24.66
C ASN A 85 1.86 -12.00 24.56
N GLU A 86 2.66 -13.05 24.38
CA GLU A 86 2.41 -14.31 25.06
C GLU A 86 2.31 -13.92 26.52
N ASP A 87 1.12 -14.07 27.10
CA ASP A 87 0.75 -14.09 28.53
C ASP A 87 -0.57 -13.34 28.71
N VAL A 88 -1.69 -13.99 28.36
CA VAL A 88 -2.86 -14.29 29.23
C VAL A 88 -3.74 -15.31 28.50
#